data_AF-A0A5J4R761-F1
#
_entry.id   AF-A0A5J4R761-F1
#
_cell.length_a   1.000
_cell.length_b   1.000
_cell.length_c   1.000
_cell.angle_alpha   90.00
_cell.angle_beta   90.00
_cell.angle_gamma   90.00
#
_symmetry.space_group_name_H-M   'P 1'
#
loop_
_entity.id
_entity.type
_entity.pdbx_description
1 polymer ?
#
loop_
_entity_poly.entity_id
_entity_poly.type
_entity_poly.pdbx_seq_one_letter_code
_entity_poly.pdbx_strand_id
1 'polypeptide(L)'
;MILNEPNIHLFLNTQVFKVEKKENTIIFVTGKSILTSEESIFKGTLFADCTGDGDVGFLAGADYNMGRESKEETEEPRASAKPNLLVMGTSVQWHADDTYVNTSFPKCPWAVQFSEETCRPGMRGGWDWETGMSRNQITEIEFIRDYALHAVCGNWNYLKNKSIQKDLYANKKLSWGRLY
;
A
#
# COMPACT_ATOMS: atom_id res chain seq x y z
N MET A 1 2.24 -26.87 1.22
CA MET A 1 2.80 -25.57 0.78
C MET A 1 2.67 -25.53 -0.73
N ILE A 2 2.29 -24.40 -1.33
CA ILE A 2 1.84 -24.30 -2.74
C ILE A 2 2.80 -24.90 -3.78
N LEU A 3 4.11 -24.94 -3.47
CA LEU A 3 5.14 -25.56 -4.30
C LEU A 3 5.02 -27.09 -4.44
N ASN A 4 4.22 -27.74 -3.59
CA ASN A 4 3.97 -29.18 -3.67
C ASN A 4 2.72 -29.52 -4.50
N GLU A 5 1.99 -28.53 -4.99
CA GLU A 5 0.80 -28.75 -5.81
C GLU A 5 1.20 -29.02 -7.27
N PRO A 6 0.90 -30.21 -7.83
CA PRO A 6 1.45 -30.64 -9.11
C PRO A 6 0.98 -29.82 -10.32
N ASN A 7 -0.14 -29.12 -10.17
CA ASN A 7 -0.76 -28.33 -11.25
C ASN A 7 -0.48 -26.82 -11.12
N ILE A 8 0.35 -26.41 -10.15
CA ILE A 8 0.64 -25.00 -9.90
C ILE A 8 2.10 -24.72 -10.22
N HIS A 9 2.32 -23.77 -11.11
CA HIS A 9 3.63 -23.19 -11.37
C HIS A 9 3.67 -21.80 -10.74
N LEU A 10 4.63 -21.57 -9.85
CA LEU A 10 4.78 -20.30 -9.14
C LEU A 10 5.93 -19.48 -9.74
N PHE A 11 5.62 -18.26 -10.17
CA PHE A 11 6.58 -17.29 -10.71
C PHE A 11 6.66 -16.08 -9.79
N LEU A 12 7.56 -16.14 -8.81
CA LEU A 12 7.81 -15.03 -7.89
C LEU A 12 8.62 -13.92 -8.56
N ASN A 13 8.48 -12.68 -8.07
CA ASN A 13 9.19 -11.51 -8.57
C ASN A 13 8.91 -11.22 -10.06
N THR A 14 7.76 -11.66 -10.57
CA THR A 14 7.33 -11.44 -11.95
C THR A 14 6.15 -10.50 -11.96
N GLN A 15 6.34 -9.29 -12.49
CA GLN A 15 5.28 -8.30 -12.64
C GLN A 15 4.68 -8.38 -14.04
N VAL A 16 3.37 -8.59 -14.15
CA VAL A 16 2.65 -8.51 -15.42
C VAL A 16 2.53 -7.04 -15.83
N PHE A 17 2.92 -6.73 -17.07
CA PHE A 17 2.89 -5.34 -17.57
C PHE A 17 2.27 -5.20 -18.96
N LYS A 18 1.92 -6.31 -19.61
CA LYS A 18 1.27 -6.31 -20.92
C LYS A 18 0.26 -7.45 -21.03
N VAL A 19 -0.87 -7.16 -21.66
CA VAL A 19 -1.91 -8.13 -22.02
C VAL A 19 -2.08 -8.11 -23.54
N GLU A 20 -2.10 -9.28 -24.16
CA GLU A 20 -2.43 -9.43 -25.59
C GLU A 20 -3.82 -10.04 -25.72
N LYS A 21 -4.67 -9.43 -26.56
CA LYS A 21 -6.05 -9.86 -26.79
C LYS A 21 -6.31 -10.10 -28.27
N LYS A 22 -7.26 -11.00 -28.53
CA LYS A 22 -7.95 -11.11 -29.81
C LYS A 22 -9.44 -10.89 -29.53
N GLU A 23 -10.00 -9.81 -30.06
CA GLU A 23 -11.37 -9.38 -29.76
C GLU A 23 -11.56 -9.27 -28.23
N ASN A 24 -12.48 -10.05 -27.66
CA ASN A 24 -12.80 -10.07 -26.23
C ASN A 24 -12.09 -11.20 -25.46
N THR A 25 -11.11 -11.88 -26.07
CA THR A 25 -10.39 -12.98 -25.43
C THR A 25 -8.91 -12.62 -25.20
N ILE A 26 -8.45 -12.73 -23.96
CA ILE A 26 -7.02 -12.63 -23.64
C ILE A 26 -6.31 -13.88 -24.17
N ILE A 27 -5.25 -13.70 -24.96
CA ILE A 27 -4.44 -14.79 -25.53
C ILE A 27 -3.24 -15.10 -24.63
N PHE A 28 -2.58 -14.05 -24.13
CA PHE A 28 -1.48 -14.18 -23.19
C PHE A 28 -1.22 -12.90 -22.42
N VAL A 29 -0.51 -13.02 -21.30
CA VAL A 29 0.08 -11.90 -20.58
C VAL A 29 1.60 -11.98 -20.64
N THR A 30 2.27 -10.83 -20.63
CA THR A 30 3.73 -10.74 -20.53
C THR A 30 4.10 -10.27 -19.13
N GLY A 31 4.86 -11.10 -18.44
CA GLY A 31 5.47 -10.77 -17.15
C GLY A 31 6.94 -10.44 -17.31
N LYS A 32 7.44 -9.54 -16.45
CA LYS A 32 8.85 -9.17 -16.37
C LYS A 32 9.39 -9.48 -14.99
N SER A 33 10.53 -10.16 -14.93
CA SER A 33 11.27 -10.36 -13.70
C SER A 33 11.80 -9.02 -13.20
N ILE A 34 11.44 -8.61 -11.98
CA ILE A 34 11.95 -7.39 -11.36
C ILE A 34 13.41 -7.52 -10.91
N LEU A 35 13.97 -8.73 -10.94
CA LEU A 35 15.36 -9.01 -10.57
C LEU A 35 16.29 -9.03 -11.79
N THR A 36 15.84 -9.64 -12.90
CA THR A 36 16.67 -9.89 -14.09
C THR A 36 16.25 -9.08 -15.31
N SER A 37 15.09 -8.41 -15.26
CA SER A 37 14.44 -7.76 -16.41
C SER A 37 14.07 -8.70 -17.57
N GLU A 38 14.19 -10.01 -17.40
CA GLU A 38 13.76 -10.98 -18.40
C GLU A 38 12.24 -10.99 -18.52
N GLU A 39 11.76 -11.08 -19.76
CA GLU A 39 10.33 -11.12 -20.09
C GLU A 39 9.90 -12.56 -20.39
N SER A 40 8.72 -12.92 -19.91
CA SER A 40 8.12 -14.24 -20.09
C SER A 40 6.66 -14.10 -20.52
N ILE A 41 6.25 -14.95 -21.45
CA ILE A 41 4.88 -14.98 -21.97
C ILE A 41 4.11 -16.12 -21.31
N PHE A 42 2.98 -15.80 -20.70
CA PHE A 42 2.09 -16.75 -20.05
C PHE A 42 0.79 -16.88 -20.85
N LYS A 43 0.60 -18.05 -21.47
CA LYS A 43 -0.61 -18.40 -22.22
C LYS A 43 -1.58 -19.14 -21.31
N GLY A 44 -2.87 -18.89 -21.47
CA GLY A 44 -3.92 -19.51 -20.68
C GLY A 44 -5.28 -19.39 -21.34
N THR A 45 -6.23 -20.21 -20.88
CA THR A 45 -7.63 -20.13 -21.31
C THR A 45 -8.43 -19.14 -20.46
N LEU A 46 -8.07 -19.03 -19.18
CA LEU A 46 -8.69 -18.12 -18.21
C LEU A 46 -7.59 -17.36 -17.48
N PHE A 47 -7.87 -16.11 -17.17
CA PHE A 47 -6.99 -15.23 -16.40
C PHE A 47 -7.81 -14.66 -15.25
N ALA A 48 -7.28 -14.77 -14.03
CA ALA A 48 -7.84 -14.12 -12.86
C ALA A 48 -6.94 -12.94 -12.50
N ASP A 49 -7.50 -11.74 -12.49
CA ASP A 49 -6.79 -10.58 -11.98
C ASP A 49 -6.91 -10.56 -10.45
N CYS A 50 -5.78 -10.75 -9.78
CA CYS A 50 -5.66 -10.70 -8.33
C CYS A 50 -4.53 -9.75 -7.92
N THR A 51 -4.27 -8.72 -8.73
CA THR A 51 -3.20 -7.74 -8.51
C THR A 51 -3.50 -6.77 -7.38
N GLY A 52 -4.76 -6.67 -6.96
CA GLY A 52 -5.24 -5.69 -5.98
C GLY A 52 -5.88 -4.50 -6.68
N ASP A 53 -5.10 -3.79 -7.51
CA ASP A 53 -5.54 -2.58 -8.21
C ASP A 53 -6.21 -2.84 -9.57
N GLY A 54 -6.20 -4.09 -10.04
CA GLY A 54 -6.86 -4.48 -11.30
C GLY A 54 -6.01 -4.22 -12.55
N ASP A 55 -4.68 -4.31 -12.43
CA ASP A 55 -3.73 -4.01 -13.51
C ASP A 55 -4.00 -4.82 -14.79
N VAL A 56 -4.27 -6.12 -14.65
CA VAL A 56 -4.51 -7.01 -15.80
C VAL A 56 -5.85 -6.68 -16.46
N GLY A 57 -6.88 -6.40 -15.66
CA GLY A 57 -8.18 -5.95 -16.14
C GLY A 57 -8.07 -4.62 -16.91
N PHE A 58 -7.38 -3.64 -16.35
CA PHE A 58 -7.12 -2.36 -17.00
C PHE A 58 -6.34 -2.53 -18.32
N LEU A 59 -5.25 -3.31 -18.31
CA LEU A 59 -4.45 -3.61 -19.51
C LEU A 59 -5.26 -4.40 -20.56
N ALA A 60 -6.22 -5.20 -20.12
CA ALA A 60 -7.18 -5.89 -20.97
C ALA A 60 -8.29 -4.96 -21.46
N GLY A 61 -8.28 -3.67 -21.14
CA GLY A 61 -9.31 -2.70 -21.56
C GLY A 61 -10.68 -2.97 -20.96
N ALA A 62 -10.74 -3.52 -19.74
CA ALA A 62 -11.97 -3.57 -18.97
C ALA A 62 -12.40 -2.15 -18.55
N ASP A 63 -13.70 -1.95 -18.41
CA ASP A 63 -14.23 -0.75 -17.77
C ASP A 63 -13.78 -0.72 -16.31
N TYR A 64 -13.43 0.47 -15.81
CA TYR A 64 -12.98 0.67 -14.43
C TYR A 64 -13.48 2.01 -13.91
N ASN A 65 -13.54 2.12 -12.59
CA ASN A 65 -13.87 3.36 -11.90
C ASN A 65 -12.94 3.56 -10.70
N MET A 66 -12.78 4.81 -10.26
CA MET A 66 -11.93 5.17 -9.12
C MET A 66 -12.75 5.88 -8.05
N GLY A 67 -12.62 5.42 -6.80
CA GLY A 67 -13.35 5.97 -5.67
C GLY A 67 -14.71 5.31 -5.48
N ARG A 68 -15.73 6.12 -5.17
CA ARG A 68 -17.09 5.66 -4.90
C ARG A 68 -18.06 6.21 -5.93
N GLU A 69 -18.87 5.32 -6.46
CA GLU A 69 -19.98 5.61 -7.35
C GLU A 69 -21.13 6.31 -6.63
N SER A 70 -22.01 6.92 -7.42
CA SER A 70 -23.24 7.51 -6.89
C SER A 70 -24.39 6.51 -6.82
N LYS A 71 -25.41 6.82 -6.00
CA LYS A 71 -26.68 6.09 -5.98
C LYS A 71 -27.40 6.12 -7.32
N GLU A 72 -27.24 7.20 -8.09
CA GLU A 72 -27.87 7.36 -9.40
C GLU A 72 -27.23 6.44 -10.45
N GLU A 73 -25.91 6.22 -10.35
CA GLU A 73 -25.15 5.34 -11.25
C GLU A 73 -25.43 3.85 -11.02
N THR A 74 -25.57 3.43 -9.76
CA THR A 74 -25.55 2.01 -9.38
C THR A 74 -26.86 1.51 -8.78
N GLU A 75 -27.80 2.40 -8.48
CA GLU A 75 -29.02 2.14 -7.70
C GLU A 75 -28.74 1.56 -6.29
N GLU A 76 -27.50 1.61 -5.81
CA GLU A 76 -27.14 1.09 -4.49
C GLU A 76 -27.58 2.02 -3.35
N PRO A 77 -28.42 1.58 -2.40
CA PRO A 77 -28.95 2.45 -1.35
C PRO A 77 -27.88 3.05 -0.42
N ARG A 78 -26.74 2.37 -0.27
CA ARG A 78 -25.61 2.76 0.59
C ARG A 78 -24.53 3.55 -0.14
N ALA A 79 -24.60 3.68 -1.47
CA ALA A 79 -23.64 4.47 -2.23
C ALA A 79 -23.75 5.97 -1.87
N SER A 80 -22.72 6.74 -2.24
CA SER A 80 -22.73 8.18 -2.00
C SER A 80 -23.78 8.90 -2.85
N ALA A 81 -24.27 10.04 -2.38
CA ALA A 81 -25.20 10.85 -3.17
C ALA A 81 -24.55 11.43 -4.45
N LYS A 82 -23.23 11.62 -4.44
CA LYS A 82 -22.42 12.08 -5.58
C LYS A 82 -21.17 11.24 -5.67
N PRO A 83 -20.63 11.00 -6.88
CA PRO A 83 -19.37 10.29 -7.01
C PRO A 83 -18.25 11.09 -6.33
N ASN A 84 -17.26 10.39 -5.76
CA ASN A 84 -16.12 11.02 -5.10
C ASN A 84 -14.90 10.10 -5.12
N LEU A 85 -13.71 10.68 -4.91
CA LEU A 85 -12.44 9.98 -4.97
C LEU A 85 -12.06 9.22 -3.68
N LEU A 86 -12.97 9.06 -2.72
CA LEU A 86 -12.60 8.38 -1.47
C LEU A 86 -12.37 6.89 -1.73
N VAL A 87 -11.17 6.45 -1.37
CA VAL A 87 -10.79 5.03 -1.26
C VAL A 87 -10.20 4.75 0.12
N MET A 88 -9.95 3.48 0.44
CA MET A 88 -9.03 3.13 1.53
C MET A 88 -7.63 3.66 1.18
N GLY A 89 -6.91 4.18 2.18
CA GLY A 89 -5.62 4.82 1.92
C GLY A 89 -4.48 3.81 1.77
N THR A 90 -3.37 4.24 1.18
CA THR A 90 -2.11 3.47 1.20
C THR A 90 -1.63 3.30 2.64
N SER A 91 -1.36 2.06 3.04
CA SER A 91 -0.93 1.73 4.40
C SER A 91 0.59 1.76 4.50
N VAL A 92 1.11 2.42 5.55
CA VAL A 92 2.55 2.39 5.86
C VAL A 92 2.79 1.63 7.14
N GLN A 93 3.23 0.38 6.98
CA GLN A 93 3.59 -0.45 8.11
C GLN A 93 4.99 -0.07 8.62
N TRP A 94 5.07 0.17 9.92
CA TRP A 94 6.32 0.41 10.62
C TRP A 94 6.30 -0.39 11.92
N HIS A 95 7.47 -0.64 12.50
CA HIS A 95 7.56 -1.26 13.81
C HIS A 95 8.75 -0.71 14.58
N ALA A 96 8.80 -0.95 15.88
CA ALA A 96 9.91 -0.59 16.72
C ALA A 96 10.52 -1.85 17.31
N ASP A 97 11.83 -1.98 17.13
CA ASP A 97 12.60 -3.09 17.68
C ASP A 97 13.05 -2.76 19.09
N ASP A 98 13.04 -3.78 19.94
CA ASP A 98 13.69 -3.75 21.24
C ASP A 98 15.21 -3.68 21.07
N THR A 99 15.81 -2.77 21.81
CA THR A 99 17.27 -2.69 21.95
C THR A 99 17.63 -2.87 23.42
N TYR A 100 18.79 -3.46 23.67
CA TYR A 100 19.29 -3.70 25.04
C TYR A 100 19.87 -2.43 25.69
N VAL A 101 19.91 -1.31 24.97
CA VAL A 101 20.49 -0.03 25.41
C VAL A 101 19.60 1.12 24.98
N ASN A 102 19.70 2.27 25.65
CA ASN A 102 18.96 3.45 25.24
C ASN A 102 19.44 3.94 23.86
N THR A 103 18.49 4.31 23.01
CA THR A 103 18.74 4.85 21.67
C THR A 103 18.11 6.22 21.52
N SER A 104 18.74 7.09 20.71
CA SER A 104 18.18 8.38 20.34
C SER A 104 17.46 8.32 18.99
N PHE A 105 16.49 9.21 18.78
CA PHE A 105 15.93 9.46 17.46
C PHE A 105 16.12 10.94 17.10
N PRO A 106 16.56 11.27 15.87
CA PRO A 106 16.80 12.65 15.49
C PRO A 106 15.53 13.50 15.60
N LYS A 107 15.70 14.80 15.84
CA LYS A 107 14.60 15.75 15.75
C LYS A 107 14.19 15.87 14.28
N CYS A 108 12.89 15.76 14.00
CA CYS A 108 12.34 15.86 12.65
C CYS A 108 11.44 17.10 12.53
N PRO A 109 12.00 18.31 12.32
CA PRO A 109 11.19 19.53 12.14
C PRO A 109 10.42 19.54 10.81
N TRP A 110 10.86 18.76 9.83
CA TRP A 110 10.23 18.59 8.52
C TRP A 110 9.03 17.61 8.54
N ALA A 111 8.92 16.80 9.59
CA ALA A 111 7.87 15.80 9.73
C ALA A 111 6.57 16.43 10.26
N VAL A 112 5.47 15.66 10.25
CA VAL A 112 4.23 16.09 10.90
C VAL A 112 4.50 16.30 12.39
N GLN A 113 4.08 17.44 12.95
CA GLN A 113 4.32 17.74 14.36
C GLN A 113 3.14 17.24 15.20
N PHE A 114 3.44 16.32 16.11
CA PHE A 114 2.48 15.75 17.05
C PHE A 114 2.56 16.44 18.42
N SER A 115 1.50 16.26 19.20
CA SER A 115 1.32 16.63 20.60
C SER A 115 0.94 15.39 21.41
N GLU A 116 0.79 15.50 22.73
CA GLU A 116 0.43 14.35 23.57
C GLU A 116 -0.98 13.84 23.21
N GLU A 117 -1.87 14.75 22.83
CA GLU A 117 -3.26 14.44 22.44
C GLU A 117 -3.36 13.78 21.06
N THR A 118 -2.44 14.11 20.16
CA THR A 118 -2.50 13.67 18.75
C THR A 118 -1.56 12.53 18.44
N CYS A 119 -0.53 12.31 19.26
CA CYS A 119 0.37 11.19 19.08
C CYS A 119 -0.40 9.86 19.16
N ARG A 120 0.15 8.85 18.50
CA ARG A 120 -0.38 7.49 18.48
C ARG A 120 0.64 6.59 19.16
N PRO A 121 0.49 6.34 20.48
CA PRO A 121 1.35 5.41 21.21
C PRO A 121 1.25 4.03 20.59
N GLY A 122 2.38 3.37 20.39
CA GLY A 122 2.43 2.06 19.78
C GLY A 122 3.85 1.69 19.35
N MET A 123 4.08 0.38 19.19
CA MET A 123 5.34 -0.18 18.71
C MET A 123 5.25 -0.63 17.25
N ARG A 124 4.11 -0.42 16.59
CA ARG A 124 3.91 -0.73 15.18
C ARG A 124 2.74 0.05 14.58
N GLY A 125 2.83 0.33 13.28
CA GLY A 125 1.71 0.78 12.46
C GLY A 125 1.08 -0.40 11.73
N GLY A 126 -0.23 -0.53 11.83
CA GLY A 126 -1.02 -1.55 11.16
C GLY A 126 -1.81 -0.99 9.98
N TRP A 127 -2.91 -1.67 9.65
CA TRP A 127 -3.88 -1.28 8.61
C TRP A 127 -4.55 0.09 8.89
N ASP A 128 -4.42 0.62 10.09
CA ASP A 128 -4.98 1.91 10.51
C ASP A 128 -4.03 3.09 10.25
N TRP A 129 -2.81 2.83 9.76
CA TRP A 129 -1.81 3.84 9.38
C TRP A 129 -1.87 4.14 7.89
N GLU A 130 -2.99 4.69 7.47
CA GLU A 130 -3.31 4.99 6.07
C GLU A 130 -3.27 6.49 5.75
N THR A 131 -2.83 6.84 4.54
CA THR A 131 -2.89 8.21 4.02
C THR A 131 -3.46 8.24 2.60
N GLY A 132 -3.69 9.44 2.06
CA GLY A 132 -4.16 9.62 0.70
C GLY A 132 -5.67 9.72 0.59
N MET A 133 -6.42 8.72 1.04
CA MET A 133 -7.91 8.68 1.09
C MET A 133 -8.60 9.29 -0.15
N SER A 134 -8.91 10.59 -0.13
CA SER A 134 -9.56 11.32 -1.23
C SER A 134 -8.61 11.78 -2.36
N ARG A 135 -7.34 11.38 -2.31
CA ARG A 135 -6.34 11.59 -3.36
C ARG A 135 -6.30 10.42 -4.33
N ASN A 136 -5.83 10.67 -5.54
CA ASN A 136 -5.65 9.61 -6.52
C ASN A 136 -4.43 8.74 -6.13
N GLN A 137 -4.68 7.51 -5.70
CA GLN A 137 -3.64 6.60 -5.21
C GLN A 137 -2.64 6.19 -6.30
N ILE A 138 -2.98 6.35 -7.58
CA ILE A 138 -2.12 5.96 -8.70
C ILE A 138 -1.21 7.13 -9.08
N THR A 139 -1.80 8.29 -9.38
CA THR A 139 -1.04 9.44 -9.91
C THR A 139 -0.38 10.28 -8.83
N GLU A 140 -0.84 10.20 -7.57
CA GLU A 140 -0.29 10.94 -6.44
C GLU A 140 0.44 10.05 -5.43
N ILE A 141 0.77 8.79 -5.79
CA ILE A 141 1.34 7.80 -4.86
C ILE A 141 2.60 8.29 -4.15
N GLU A 142 3.48 9.00 -4.86
CA GLU A 142 4.72 9.53 -4.30
C GLU A 142 4.44 10.51 -3.16
N PHE A 143 3.48 11.43 -3.36
CA PHE A 143 3.07 12.37 -2.31
C PHE A 143 2.42 11.65 -1.12
N ILE A 144 1.54 10.68 -1.40
CA ILE A 144 0.80 9.93 -0.38
C ILE A 144 1.77 9.15 0.50
N ARG A 145 2.72 8.43 -0.12
CA ARG A 145 3.81 7.72 0.55
C ARG A 145 4.67 8.65 1.38
N ASP A 146 5.14 9.76 0.81
CA ASP A 146 6.06 10.67 1.50
C ASP A 146 5.37 11.35 2.68
N TYR A 147 4.10 11.72 2.54
CA TYR A 147 3.31 12.24 3.64
C TYR A 147 3.12 11.22 4.77
N ALA A 148 2.91 9.94 4.44
CA ALA A 148 2.86 8.88 5.45
C ALA A 148 4.19 8.72 6.18
N LEU A 149 5.32 8.77 5.47
CA LEU A 149 6.65 8.75 6.09
C LEU A 149 6.86 9.95 7.02
N HIS A 150 6.39 11.14 6.62
CA HIS A 150 6.38 12.33 7.47
C HIS A 150 5.53 12.12 8.72
N ALA A 151 4.37 11.46 8.62
CA ALA A 151 3.53 11.16 9.77
C ALA A 151 4.21 10.16 10.73
N VAL A 152 4.79 9.08 10.21
CA VAL A 152 5.49 8.05 11.01
C VAL A 152 6.70 8.66 11.73
N CYS A 153 7.56 9.38 11.01
CA CYS A 153 8.74 10.01 11.60
C CYS A 153 8.35 11.09 12.62
N GLY A 154 7.27 11.82 12.35
CA GLY A 154 6.70 12.82 13.24
C GLY A 154 6.23 12.23 14.56
N ASN A 155 5.41 11.17 14.49
CA ASN A 155 4.89 10.48 15.66
C ASN A 155 6.03 9.88 16.48
N TRP A 156 6.98 9.20 15.82
CA TRP A 156 8.11 8.58 16.51
C TRP A 156 9.05 9.60 17.15
N ASN A 157 9.33 10.72 16.47
CA ASN A 157 10.07 11.85 17.05
C ASN A 157 9.37 12.37 18.31
N TYR A 158 8.04 12.51 18.29
CA TYR A 158 7.30 12.95 19.47
C TYR A 158 7.41 11.94 20.63
N LEU A 159 7.13 10.66 20.37
CA LEU A 159 7.18 9.59 21.36
C LEU A 159 8.57 9.48 22.02
N LYS A 160 9.66 9.53 21.23
CA LYS A 160 11.03 9.40 21.75
C LYS A 160 11.52 10.64 22.50
N ASN A 161 11.14 11.84 22.04
CA ASN A 161 11.83 13.06 22.45
C ASN A 161 10.99 13.99 23.34
N LYS A 162 9.65 13.90 23.30
CA LYS A 162 8.77 14.91 23.91
C LYS A 162 7.63 14.34 24.76
N SER A 163 7.14 13.14 24.45
CA SER A 163 5.99 12.55 25.16
C SER A 163 6.29 12.32 26.64
N ILE A 164 5.24 12.38 27.47
CA ILE A 164 5.32 11.97 28.88
C ILE A 164 5.70 10.49 29.03
N GLN A 165 5.44 9.68 28.00
CA GLN A 165 5.73 8.24 27.97
C GLN A 165 7.10 7.90 27.36
N LYS A 166 7.96 8.90 27.08
CA LYS A 166 9.24 8.71 26.36
C LYS A 166 10.14 7.62 26.95
N ASP A 167 10.08 7.39 28.25
CA ASP A 167 10.91 6.40 28.93
C ASP A 167 10.55 4.97 28.50
N LEU A 168 9.28 4.70 28.15
CA LEU A 168 8.84 3.42 27.57
C LEU A 168 9.47 3.15 26.19
N TYR A 169 9.86 4.21 25.49
CA TYR A 169 10.45 4.16 24.17
C TYR A 169 11.98 4.32 24.21
N ALA A 170 12.60 4.54 25.37
CA ALA A 170 14.02 4.85 25.49
C ALA A 170 14.91 3.79 24.84
N ASN A 171 14.58 2.52 25.03
CA ASN A 171 15.29 1.37 24.47
C ASN A 171 14.65 0.82 23.18
N LYS A 172 13.86 1.61 22.47
CA LYS A 172 13.20 1.21 21.21
C LYS A 172 13.78 1.94 20.02
N LYS A 173 13.96 1.23 18.89
CA LYS A 173 14.45 1.80 17.62
C LYS A 173 13.40 1.61 16.53
N LEU A 174 13.05 2.70 15.83
CA LEU A 174 12.16 2.62 14.66
C LEU A 174 12.82 1.78 13.56
N SER A 175 12.04 0.84 13.05
CA SER A 175 12.35 -0.08 11.97
C SER A 175 11.22 -0.06 10.95
N TRP A 176 11.55 -0.32 9.69
CA TRP A 176 10.60 -0.14 8.59
C TRP A 176 9.94 -1.46 8.22
N GLY A 177 8.63 -1.41 8.03
CA GLY A 177 7.87 -2.46 7.33
C GLY A 177 7.79 -2.18 5.83
N ARG A 178 7.04 -3.02 5.13
CA ARG A 178 6.74 -2.84 3.70
C ARG A 178 5.57 -1.87 3.52
N LEU A 179 5.61 -1.08 2.45
CA LEU A 179 4.44 -0.34 1.96
C LEU A 179 3.48 -1.34 1.29
N TYR A 180 2.19 -1.20 1.56
CA TYR A 180 1.12 -1.96 0.92
C TYR A 180 0.04 -1.02 0.42
#